data_AF-A0A5N5E0M2-F1
#
_entry.id   AF-A0A5N5E0M2-F1
#
_cell.length_a   1.000
_cell.length_b   1.000
_cell.length_c   1.000
_cell.angle_alpha   90.00
_cell.angle_beta   90.00
_cell.angle_gamma   90.00
#
_symmetry.space_group_name_H-M   'P 1'
#
loop_
_entity.id
_entity.type
_entity.pdbx_description
1 polymer ?
#
loop_
_entity_poly.entity_id
_entity_poly.type
_entity_poly.pdbx_seq_one_letter_code
_entity_poly.pdbx_strand_id
1 'polypeptide(L)'
;RASDRLTMTLGSALAESETPLAAVETLAKMYVEVSFGRSELLAVYFAEIGSLPDRSRTELRNIQRLNVEEWAHLCVEARPELTIVQARFLVHAALGLVFDIGRIVHFSSENSAQARVEKLLTATLLG
;
A
#
# COMPACT_ATOMS: atom_id res chain seq x y z
N ARG A 1 -13.80 -8.47 -2.68
CA ARG A 1 -14.23 -8.55 -1.26
C ARG A 1 -13.14 -8.15 -0.25
N ALA A 2 -11.89 -8.64 -0.37
CA ALA A 2 -10.74 -8.08 0.38
C ALA A 2 -10.05 -6.93 -0.38
N SER A 3 -9.81 -7.13 -1.69
CA SER A 3 -9.24 -6.10 -2.59
C SER A 3 -10.10 -4.83 -2.68
N ASP A 4 -11.43 -4.99 -2.78
CA ASP A 4 -12.36 -3.85 -2.79
C ASP A 4 -12.31 -3.04 -1.49
N ARG A 5 -11.99 -3.67 -0.35
CA ARG A 5 -11.90 -2.97 0.95
C ARG A 5 -10.58 -2.24 1.11
N LEU A 6 -9.45 -2.83 0.71
CA LEU A 6 -8.16 -2.11 0.65
C LEU A 6 -8.29 -0.87 -0.25
N THR A 7 -8.97 -1.01 -1.40
CA THR A 7 -9.20 0.09 -2.35
C THR A 7 -10.16 1.14 -1.81
N MET A 8 -11.26 0.76 -1.14
CA MET A 8 -12.18 1.71 -0.49
C MET A 8 -11.55 2.45 0.69
N THR A 9 -10.63 1.83 1.45
CA THR A 9 -9.93 2.48 2.57
C THR A 9 -8.95 3.56 2.08
N LEU A 10 -8.45 3.46 0.84
CA LEU A 10 -7.57 4.47 0.25
C LEU A 10 -8.33 5.73 -0.18
N GLY A 11 -9.53 5.57 -0.75
CA GLY A 11 -10.37 6.70 -1.15
C GLY A 11 -10.85 7.57 0.03
N SER A 12 -11.00 7.01 1.24
CA SER A 12 -11.34 7.79 2.44
C SER A 12 -10.16 8.57 3.02
N ALA A 13 -8.92 8.08 2.88
CA ALA A 13 -7.71 8.78 3.35
C ALA A 13 -7.58 10.19 2.75
N LEU A 14 -7.90 10.27 1.45
CA LEU A 14 -7.83 11.49 0.64
C LEU A 14 -8.88 12.52 1.05
N ALA A 15 -10.04 12.08 1.55
CA ALA A 15 -11.14 12.98 1.92
C ALA A 15 -10.90 13.71 3.25
N GLU A 16 -10.00 13.20 4.11
CA GLU A 16 -9.76 13.73 5.47
C GLU A 16 -8.45 14.50 5.61
N SER A 17 -7.59 14.50 4.58
CA SER A 17 -6.24 15.08 4.67
C SER A 17 -6.16 16.51 4.13
N GLU A 18 -5.56 17.41 4.88
CA GLU A 18 -5.45 18.84 4.51
C GLU A 18 -4.36 19.13 3.46
N THR A 19 -3.38 18.22 3.31
CA THR A 19 -2.26 18.36 2.36
C THR A 19 -1.91 17.02 1.69
N PRO A 20 -1.32 17.02 0.49
CA PRO A 20 -0.84 15.80 -0.16
C PRO A 20 0.14 15.00 0.69
N LEU A 21 1.03 15.69 1.44
CA LEU A 21 1.98 15.03 2.34
C LEU A 21 1.26 14.28 3.46
N ALA A 22 0.32 14.94 4.16
CA ALA A 22 -0.48 14.31 5.21
C ALA A 22 -1.33 13.14 4.67
N ALA A 23 -1.80 13.25 3.42
CA ALA A 23 -2.52 12.19 2.75
C ALA A 23 -1.64 10.95 2.53
N VAL A 24 -0.39 11.12 2.06
CA VAL A 24 0.57 10.00 1.90
C VAL A 24 0.88 9.35 3.25
N GLU A 25 1.11 10.14 4.30
CA GLU A 25 1.37 9.62 5.65
C GLU A 25 0.19 8.80 6.20
N THR A 26 -1.03 9.32 6.06
CA THR A 26 -2.26 8.64 6.49
C THR A 26 -2.46 7.33 5.74
N LEU A 27 -2.23 7.36 4.42
CA LEU A 27 -2.33 6.19 3.55
C LEU A 27 -1.26 5.14 3.86
N ALA A 28 -0.03 5.55 4.19
CA ALA A 28 1.03 4.66 4.65
C ALA A 28 0.63 3.94 5.94
N LYS A 29 0.16 4.70 6.94
CA LYS A 29 -0.32 4.16 8.22
C LYS A 29 -1.43 3.13 8.02
N MET A 30 -2.49 3.49 7.29
CA MET A 30 -3.62 2.59 7.05
C MET A 30 -3.21 1.33 6.30
N TYR A 31 -2.28 1.44 5.34
CA TYR A 31 -1.79 0.28 4.62
C TYR A 31 -1.05 -0.71 5.54
N VAL A 32 -0.23 -0.21 6.47
CA VAL A 32 0.44 -1.05 7.48
C VAL A 32 -0.58 -1.67 8.44
N GLU A 33 -1.53 -0.90 8.96
CA GLU A 33 -2.57 -1.39 9.86
C GLU A 33 -3.39 -2.53 9.23
N VAL A 34 -3.82 -2.35 7.97
CA VAL A 34 -4.57 -3.39 7.26
C VAL A 34 -3.68 -4.60 6.98
N SER A 35 -2.41 -4.38 6.62
CA SER A 35 -1.49 -5.47 6.30
C SER A 35 -1.16 -6.35 7.50
N PHE A 36 -0.95 -5.73 8.67
CA PHE A 36 -0.67 -6.46 9.91
C PHE A 36 -1.93 -7.06 10.53
N GLY A 37 -3.07 -6.36 10.47
CA GLY A 37 -4.34 -6.87 11.00
C GLY A 37 -4.97 -8.00 10.19
N ARG A 38 -4.49 -8.27 8.97
CA ARG A 38 -5.03 -9.29 8.04
C ARG A 38 -3.95 -10.08 7.32
N SER A 39 -2.82 -10.31 7.98
CA SER A 39 -1.65 -10.97 7.40
C SER A 39 -1.96 -12.33 6.75
N GLU A 40 -2.83 -13.15 7.37
CA GLU A 40 -3.26 -14.43 6.80
C GLU A 40 -4.02 -14.27 5.47
N LEU A 41 -4.87 -13.25 5.35
CA LEU A 41 -5.60 -12.98 4.11
C LEU A 41 -4.69 -12.45 3.00
N LEU A 42 -3.66 -11.67 3.35
CA LEU A 42 -2.65 -11.23 2.38
C LEU A 42 -1.77 -12.39 1.92
N ALA A 43 -1.38 -13.30 2.81
CA ALA A 43 -0.60 -14.48 2.45
C ALA A 43 -1.36 -15.38 1.47
N VAL A 44 -2.64 -15.67 1.73
CA VAL A 44 -3.53 -16.40 0.82
C VAL A 44 -3.69 -15.66 -0.51
N TYR A 45 -3.91 -14.35 -0.46
CA TYR A 45 -4.04 -13.52 -1.66
C TYR A 45 -2.84 -13.64 -2.60
N PHE A 46 -1.61 -13.58 -2.08
CA PHE A 46 -0.40 -13.72 -2.90
C PHE A 46 -0.14 -15.16 -3.33
N ALA A 47 -0.46 -16.15 -2.50
CA ALA A 47 -0.30 -17.57 -2.84
C ALA A 47 -1.29 -18.03 -3.93
N GLU A 48 -2.53 -17.53 -3.90
CA GLU A 48 -3.63 -18.00 -4.75
C GLU A 48 -3.92 -17.11 -5.96
N ILE A 49 -3.26 -15.96 -6.12
CA ILE A 49 -3.47 -15.08 -7.30
C ILE A 49 -3.17 -15.81 -8.62
N GLY A 50 -2.24 -16.78 -8.57
CA GLY A 50 -1.91 -17.67 -9.68
C GLY A 50 -3.03 -18.68 -9.99
N SER A 51 -3.86 -19.06 -9.03
CA SER A 51 -4.95 -20.03 -9.20
C SER A 51 -6.31 -19.40 -9.53
N LEU A 52 -6.42 -18.06 -9.56
CA LEU A 52 -7.65 -17.39 -9.94
C LEU A 52 -8.03 -17.65 -11.41
N PRO A 53 -9.33 -17.76 -11.73
CA PRO A 53 -9.80 -17.71 -13.12
C PRO A 53 -9.30 -16.44 -13.82
N ASP A 54 -8.99 -16.53 -15.12
CA ASP A 54 -8.33 -15.46 -15.86
C ASP A 54 -9.08 -14.11 -15.82
N ARG A 55 -10.41 -14.16 -15.81
CA ARG A 55 -11.25 -12.96 -15.67
C ARG A 55 -11.04 -12.26 -14.33
N SER A 56 -11.11 -13.00 -13.23
CA SER A 56 -10.89 -12.47 -11.88
C SER A 56 -9.46 -11.99 -11.67
N ARG A 57 -8.46 -12.69 -12.25
CA ARG A 57 -7.07 -12.24 -12.23
C ARG A 57 -6.88 -10.91 -12.97
N THR A 58 -7.56 -10.74 -14.09
CA THR A 58 -7.52 -9.50 -14.89
C THR A 58 -8.17 -8.33 -14.16
N GLU A 59 -9.37 -8.53 -13.60
CA GLU A 59 -10.07 -7.55 -12.77
C GLU A 59 -9.19 -7.11 -11.59
N LEU A 60 -8.55 -8.07 -10.93
CA LEU A 60 -7.67 -7.80 -9.79
C LEU A 60 -6.41 -7.02 -10.15
N ARG A 61 -5.75 -7.38 -11.27
CA ARG A 61 -4.62 -6.62 -11.81
C ARG A 61 -5.01 -5.17 -12.13
N ASN A 62 -6.21 -4.96 -12.66
CA ASN A 62 -6.69 -3.61 -12.96
C ASN A 62 -6.86 -2.78 -11.70
N ILE A 63 -7.43 -3.36 -10.64
CA ILE A 63 -7.56 -2.70 -9.33
C ILE A 63 -6.18 -2.34 -8.77
N GLN A 64 -5.24 -3.30 -8.76
CA GLN A 64 -3.88 -3.04 -8.28
C GLN A 64 -3.19 -1.92 -9.06
N ARG A 65 -3.33 -1.92 -10.40
CA ARG A 65 -2.79 -0.88 -11.24
C ARG A 65 -3.38 0.48 -10.88
N LEU A 66 -4.70 0.58 -10.76
CA LEU A 66 -5.37 1.84 -10.41
C LEU A 66 -4.92 2.37 -9.04
N ASN A 67 -4.78 1.48 -8.05
CA ASN A 67 -4.30 1.88 -6.72
C ASN A 67 -2.86 2.42 -6.78
N VAL A 68 -1.98 1.77 -7.54
CA VAL A 68 -0.60 2.25 -7.72
C VAL A 68 -0.57 3.61 -8.40
N GLU A 69 -1.41 3.82 -9.42
CA GLU A 69 -1.51 5.10 -10.11
C GLU A 69 -1.96 6.22 -9.16
N GLU A 70 -3.00 5.97 -8.35
CA GLU A 70 -3.51 6.94 -7.38
C GLU A 70 -2.45 7.34 -6.35
N TRP A 71 -1.76 6.36 -5.76
CA TRP A 71 -0.65 6.62 -4.84
C TRP A 71 0.49 7.39 -5.51
N ALA A 72 0.82 7.04 -6.75
CA ALA A 72 1.91 7.68 -7.47
C ALA A 72 1.58 9.15 -7.78
N HIS A 73 0.35 9.45 -8.18
CA HIS A 73 -0.11 10.83 -8.37
C HIS A 73 -0.01 11.62 -7.07
N LEU A 74 -0.48 11.06 -5.96
CA LEU A 74 -0.39 11.71 -4.65
C LEU A 74 1.06 11.95 -4.21
N CYS A 75 1.96 11.01 -4.49
CA CYS A 75 3.39 11.18 -4.22
C CYS A 75 3.99 12.31 -5.06
N VAL A 76 3.59 12.48 -6.33
CA VAL A 76 4.04 13.61 -7.16
C VAL A 76 3.50 14.95 -6.62
N GLU A 77 2.26 14.97 -6.11
CA GLU A 77 1.71 16.18 -5.47
C GLU A 77 2.47 16.54 -4.19
N ALA A 78 2.84 15.55 -3.38
CA ALA A 78 3.64 15.74 -2.17
C ALA A 78 5.12 16.06 -2.47
N ARG A 79 5.63 15.58 -3.60
CA ARG A 79 7.02 15.72 -4.05
C ARG A 79 7.10 16.11 -5.52
N PRO A 80 6.92 17.40 -5.85
CA PRO A 80 6.86 17.87 -7.24
C PRO A 80 8.15 17.62 -8.04
N GLU A 81 9.26 17.29 -7.40
CA GLU A 81 10.52 16.91 -8.04
C GLU A 81 10.52 15.49 -8.63
N LEU A 82 9.56 14.63 -8.24
CA LEU A 82 9.42 13.28 -8.77
C LEU A 82 8.68 13.29 -10.11
N THR A 83 9.21 12.54 -11.07
CA THR A 83 8.41 12.12 -12.22
C THR A 83 7.39 11.05 -11.81
N ILE A 84 6.27 10.97 -12.53
CA ILE A 84 5.27 9.91 -12.27
C ILE A 84 5.85 8.50 -12.35
N VAL A 85 6.86 8.28 -13.20
CA VAL A 85 7.55 6.98 -13.32
C VAL A 85 8.35 6.65 -12.05
N GLN A 86 9.06 7.64 -11.50
CA GLN A 86 9.77 7.46 -10.22
C GLN A 86 8.78 7.22 -9.08
N ALA A 87 7.68 7.98 -9.03
CA ALA A 87 6.64 7.78 -8.02
C ALA A 87 6.04 6.38 -8.06
N ARG A 88 5.69 5.86 -9.26
CA ARG A 88 5.21 4.46 -9.41
C ARG A 88 6.22 3.44 -8.92
N PHE A 89 7.50 3.65 -9.21
CA PHE A 89 8.57 2.77 -8.72
C PHE A 89 8.64 2.78 -7.19
N LEU A 90 8.62 3.95 -6.57
CA LEU A 90 8.61 4.08 -5.10
C LEU A 90 7.39 3.42 -4.49
N VAL A 91 6.20 3.60 -5.06
CA VAL A 91 4.97 2.94 -4.59
C VAL A 91 5.12 1.42 -4.64
N HIS A 92 5.58 0.85 -5.75
CA HIS A 92 5.81 -0.60 -5.83
C HIS A 92 6.84 -1.08 -4.81
N ALA A 93 7.94 -0.35 -4.64
CA ALA A 93 8.97 -0.68 -3.66
C ALA A 93 8.43 -0.63 -2.23
N ALA A 94 7.62 0.38 -1.90
CA ALA A 94 7.09 0.58 -0.57
C ALA A 94 6.02 -0.49 -0.23
N LEU A 95 5.14 -0.84 -1.16
CA LEU A 95 4.18 -1.93 -1.00
C LEU A 95 4.89 -3.29 -0.80
N GLY A 96 5.95 -3.55 -1.58
CA GLY A 96 6.78 -4.75 -1.43
C GLY A 96 7.49 -4.81 -0.07
N LEU A 97 8.06 -3.68 0.38
CA LEU A 97 8.74 -3.55 1.67
C LEU A 97 7.86 -3.97 2.84
N VAL A 98 6.61 -3.53 2.87
CA VAL A 98 5.67 -3.89 3.96
C VAL A 98 5.47 -5.39 4.04
N PHE A 99 5.38 -6.07 2.89
CA PHE A 99 5.22 -7.51 2.85
C PHE A 99 6.50 -8.24 3.29
N ASP A 100 7.65 -7.85 2.75
CA ASP A 100 8.94 -8.48 3.03
C ASP A 100 9.33 -8.34 4.50
N ILE A 101 9.28 -7.11 5.02
CA ILE A 101 9.58 -6.84 6.43
C ILE A 101 8.48 -7.41 7.33
N GLY A 102 7.21 -7.30 6.94
CA GLY A 102 6.07 -7.90 7.63
C GLY A 102 6.30 -9.39 7.87
N ARG A 103 6.73 -10.14 6.85
CA ARG A 103 7.06 -11.56 6.97
C ARG A 103 8.24 -11.81 7.92
N ILE A 104 9.29 -10.99 7.87
CA ILE A 104 10.46 -11.09 8.76
C ILE A 104 10.04 -10.90 10.23
N VAL A 105 9.15 -9.95 10.51
CA VAL A 105 8.63 -9.71 11.87
C VAL A 105 7.38 -10.54 12.20
N HIS A 106 7.05 -11.51 11.34
CA HIS A 106 5.91 -12.43 11.47
C HIS A 106 4.56 -11.71 11.64
N PHE A 107 4.44 -10.53 11.01
CA PHE A 107 3.30 -9.62 11.15
C PHE A 107 2.88 -9.44 12.62
N SER A 108 3.88 -9.30 13.51
CA SER A 108 3.67 -9.17 14.94
C SER A 108 2.64 -8.10 15.28
N SER A 109 1.72 -8.41 16.19
CA SER A 109 0.75 -7.44 16.72
C SER A 109 1.39 -6.40 17.65
N GLU A 110 2.70 -6.48 17.89
CA GLU A 110 3.42 -5.45 18.65
C GLU A 110 3.44 -4.12 17.89
N ASN A 111 2.96 -3.06 18.53
CA ASN A 111 2.95 -1.70 17.97
C ASN A 111 4.33 -1.23 17.51
N SER A 112 5.40 -1.70 18.15
CA SER A 112 6.78 -1.31 17.80
C SER A 112 7.22 -1.83 16.43
N ALA A 113 6.73 -3.00 16.01
CA ALA A 113 7.02 -3.57 14.69
C ALA A 113 6.26 -2.81 13.59
N GLN A 114 4.96 -2.55 13.81
CA GLN A 114 4.14 -1.77 12.89
C GLN A 114 4.69 -0.36 12.69
N ALA A 115 5.03 0.35 13.77
CA ALA A 115 5.60 1.69 13.70
C ALA A 115 6.92 1.75 12.92
N ARG A 116 7.76 0.71 13.01
CA ARG A 116 9.01 0.63 12.22
C ARG A 116 8.71 0.45 10.74
N VAL A 117 7.76 -0.43 10.39
CA VAL A 117 7.38 -0.66 8.99
C VAL A 117 6.70 0.56 8.39
N GLU A 118 5.81 1.22 9.13
CA GLU A 118 5.21 2.50 8.74
C GLU A 118 6.27 3.55 8.46
N LYS A 119 7.25 3.71 9.36
CA LYS A 119 8.35 4.66 9.15
C LYS A 119 9.16 4.37 7.88
N LEU A 120 9.45 3.09 7.59
CA LEU A 120 10.17 2.69 6.38
C LEU A 120 9.34 2.90 5.10
N LEU A 121 8.05 2.58 5.15
CA LEU A 121 7.09 2.82 4.07
C LEU A 121 7.02 4.32 3.74
N THR A 122 6.79 5.15 4.76
CA THR A 122 6.72 6.60 4.62
C THR A 122 8.03 7.19 4.08
N ALA A 123 9.18 6.78 4.60
CA ALA A 123 10.48 7.23 4.08
C ALA A 123 10.71 6.82 2.62
N THR A 124 10.23 5.62 2.22
CA THR A 124 10.33 5.18 0.82
C THR A 124 9.51 6.07 -0.12
N LEU A 125 8.33 6.52 0.32
CA LEU A 125 7.44 7.37 -0.50
C LEU A 125 7.89 8.83 -0.49
N LEU A 126 8.26 9.36 0.68
CA LEU A 126 8.48 10.80 0.90
C LEU A 126 9.95 11.25 0.92
N GLY A 127 10.91 10.32 0.96
CA GLY A 127 12.35 10.63 1.03
C GLY A 127 12.86 10.73 2.46
#